data_AF-A0A5C8V6Z2-F1
#
_entry.id   AF-A0A5C8V6Z2-F1
#
_cell.length_a   1.000
_cell.length_b   1.000
_cell.length_c   1.000
_cell.angle_alpha   90.00
_cell.angle_beta   90.00
_cell.angle_gamma   90.00
#
_symmetry.space_group_name_H-M   'P 1'
#
loop_
_entity.id
_entity.type
_entity.pdbx_description
1 polymer ?
#
loop_
_entity_poly.entity_id
_entity_poly.type
_entity_poly.pdbx_seq_one_letter_code
_entity_poly.pdbx_strand_id
1 'polypeptide(L)'
;MQQLRVCELFAGVGGFRLGLENTGVYKVVWSNQWEPSTKTQHASLVYEAKFGAENHTNVNIEEVATSTIPNHDILVGGFPCQDYSVATTLKNSKGLIGKKGVLWWSIHRILSEKKVPPKYLFLENVDRLLKSPSSQRGRDFAVMLRSLNDLGYAVEWRVINAADYGMPQRRRRVFFLGYHKSTSLYKNLKNSKEWLLNNGTLASAFPVQSTSQKTDSFVLEEDLVSISNSFNVDKTLSPFLNSGVCVDGKVSTLKTSPSYEGSRVVLSDVLENGTAEEHLYISETELPKWHYLKGAKKEIRKTKAGFEYKYSEGSMVFPDALDQPSRTIITGEGGKSPSRFKHVVPTKKGLRRLSPLELERLNMFPDNHTKLEGISDTKRAFFMGNALVVGVVERIGAVLLQKIIEVEK
;
A
#
# COMPACT_ATOMS: atom_id res chain seq x y z
N MET A 1 8.06 21.54 19.17
CA MET A 1 6.77 20.86 18.88
C MET A 1 6.83 19.48 19.52
N GLN A 2 5.72 19.01 20.12
CA GLN A 2 5.69 17.66 20.67
C GLN A 2 5.77 16.63 19.53
N GLN A 3 6.57 15.57 19.70
CA GLN A 3 6.65 14.48 18.70
C GLN A 3 5.28 13.80 18.53
N LEU A 4 4.90 13.49 17.29
CA LEU A 4 3.69 12.74 16.98
C LEU A 4 3.95 11.24 17.18
N ARG A 5 3.23 10.61 18.10
CA ARG A 5 3.41 9.19 18.42
C ARG A 5 2.69 8.33 17.40
N VAL A 6 3.41 7.37 16.82
CA VAL A 6 2.92 6.49 15.76
C VAL A 6 2.75 5.06 16.27
N CYS A 7 1.61 4.45 15.93
CA CYS A 7 1.37 3.01 16.00
C CYS A 7 1.44 2.45 14.58
N GLU A 8 2.40 1.55 14.31
CA GLU A 8 2.60 0.94 12.98
C GLU A 8 2.11 -0.51 12.96
N LEU A 9 1.00 -0.74 12.27
CA LEU A 9 0.47 -2.08 12.02
C LEU A 9 1.00 -2.64 10.70
N PHE A 10 1.21 -3.95 10.66
CA PHE A 10 1.69 -4.65 9.46
C PHE A 10 3.00 -4.03 8.94
N ALA A 11 3.94 -3.79 9.86
CA ALA A 11 5.11 -2.94 9.62
C ALA A 11 6.01 -3.44 8.47
N GLY A 12 5.96 -4.74 8.16
CA GLY A 12 6.84 -5.38 7.20
C GLY A 12 8.29 -5.18 7.63
N VAL A 13 9.08 -4.56 6.76
CA VAL A 13 10.47 -4.15 7.06
C VAL A 13 10.57 -2.66 7.43
N GLY A 14 9.47 -1.97 7.76
CA GLY A 14 9.45 -0.61 8.31
C GLY A 14 9.38 0.51 7.28
N GLY A 15 8.67 0.30 6.17
CA GLY A 15 8.52 1.32 5.13
C GLY A 15 7.75 2.56 5.60
N PHE A 16 6.73 2.39 6.44
CA PHE A 16 6.02 3.53 7.04
C PHE A 16 6.91 4.25 8.04
N ARG A 17 7.57 3.51 8.93
CA ARG A 17 8.51 4.08 9.91
C ARG A 17 9.57 4.95 9.26
N LEU A 18 10.28 4.44 8.26
CA LEU A 18 11.32 5.21 7.56
C LEU A 18 10.76 6.52 6.99
N GLY A 19 9.65 6.45 6.26
CA GLY A 19 9.08 7.64 5.64
C GLY A 19 8.64 8.69 6.67
N LEU A 20 8.05 8.27 7.78
CA LEU A 20 7.56 9.19 8.81
C LEU A 20 8.70 9.73 9.69
N GLU A 21 9.62 8.89 10.17
CA GLU A 21 10.72 9.35 11.03
C GLU A 21 11.69 10.27 10.28
N ASN A 22 11.84 10.13 8.96
CA ASN A 22 12.59 11.06 8.11
C ASN A 22 12.08 12.51 8.17
N THR A 23 10.82 12.75 8.55
CA THR A 23 10.32 14.14 8.71
C THR A 23 10.74 14.78 10.03
N GLY A 24 11.42 14.03 10.93
CA GLY A 24 11.98 14.53 12.18
C GLY A 24 11.00 14.74 13.35
N VAL A 25 9.69 14.54 13.15
CA VAL A 25 8.66 14.80 14.18
C VAL A 25 7.87 13.56 14.59
N TYR A 26 7.69 12.61 13.68
CA TYR A 26 7.03 11.35 14.01
C TYR A 26 7.97 10.45 14.82
N LYS A 27 7.41 9.73 15.79
CA LYS A 27 8.11 8.72 16.57
C LYS A 27 7.27 7.46 16.66
N VAL A 28 7.77 6.34 16.16
CA VAL A 28 7.10 5.05 16.33
C VAL A 28 7.22 4.61 17.78
N VAL A 29 6.08 4.55 18.48
CA VAL A 29 6.00 4.14 19.90
C VAL A 29 5.55 2.71 20.06
N TRP A 30 5.01 2.10 19.01
CA TRP A 30 4.69 0.68 18.97
C TRP A 30 4.54 0.20 17.53
N SER A 31 4.94 -1.03 17.27
CA SER A 31 4.82 -1.66 15.95
C SER A 31 4.45 -3.15 16.05
N ASN A 32 3.73 -3.65 15.05
CA ASN A 32 3.41 -5.06 14.92
C ASN A 32 3.71 -5.59 13.52
N GLN A 33 4.34 -6.77 13.46
CA GLN A 33 4.58 -7.50 12.22
C GLN A 33 4.48 -9.00 12.46
N TRP A 34 3.63 -9.67 11.68
CA TRP A 34 3.45 -11.13 11.74
C TRP A 34 3.19 -11.72 10.35
N GLU A 35 3.89 -12.80 10.02
CA GLU A 35 3.77 -13.56 8.78
C GLU A 35 3.19 -14.96 9.09
N PRO A 36 1.85 -15.17 9.01
CA PRO A 36 1.21 -16.40 9.51
C PRO A 36 1.62 -17.67 8.75
N SER A 37 2.07 -17.53 7.50
CA SER A 37 2.42 -18.65 6.63
C SER A 37 3.89 -19.08 6.72
N THR A 38 4.67 -18.53 7.65
CA THR A 38 6.11 -18.82 7.79
C THR A 38 6.49 -19.14 9.22
N LYS A 39 7.34 -20.15 9.42
CA LYS A 39 7.92 -20.44 10.75
C LYS A 39 8.86 -19.32 11.19
N THR A 40 9.79 -18.94 10.33
CA THR A 40 10.75 -17.87 10.61
C THR A 40 10.17 -16.52 10.19
N GLN A 41 10.11 -15.60 11.14
CA GLN A 41 9.50 -14.27 11.01
C GLN A 41 10.50 -13.25 10.49
N HIS A 42 11.03 -13.50 9.29
CA HIS A 42 12.16 -12.74 8.75
C HIS A 42 11.88 -11.24 8.62
N ALA A 43 10.66 -10.81 8.29
CA ALA A 43 10.33 -9.38 8.22
C ALA A 43 10.49 -8.70 9.59
N SER A 44 10.03 -9.37 10.65
CA SER A 44 10.19 -8.89 12.03
C SER A 44 11.66 -8.87 12.46
N LEU A 45 12.44 -9.92 12.13
CA LEU A 45 13.88 -9.93 12.41
C LEU A 45 14.62 -8.76 11.75
N VAL A 46 14.29 -8.44 10.50
CA VAL A 46 14.83 -7.25 9.81
C VAL A 46 14.40 -5.98 10.54
N TYR A 47 13.12 -5.88 10.89
CA TYR A 47 12.59 -4.71 11.58
C TYR A 47 13.30 -4.47 12.92
N GLU A 48 13.43 -5.49 13.76
CA GLU A 48 14.13 -5.41 15.05
C GLU A 48 15.63 -5.08 14.88
N ALA A 49 16.29 -5.66 13.88
CA ALA A 49 17.70 -5.37 13.59
C ALA A 49 17.93 -3.91 13.19
N LYS A 50 16.93 -3.23 12.62
CA LYS A 50 17.03 -1.83 12.19
C LYS A 50 16.56 -0.84 13.24
N PHE A 51 15.55 -1.20 14.02
CA PHE A 51 14.85 -0.24 14.88
C PHE A 51 14.83 -0.63 16.36
N GLY A 52 15.42 -1.77 16.71
CA GLY A 52 15.34 -2.37 18.04
C GLY A 52 14.08 -3.21 18.24
N ALA A 53 14.16 -4.18 19.15
CA ALA A 53 13.03 -5.01 19.55
C ALA A 53 12.09 -4.29 20.54
N GLU A 54 12.54 -3.18 21.13
CA GLU A 54 11.72 -2.42 22.07
C GLU A 54 10.45 -1.90 21.39
N ASN A 55 9.30 -2.17 21.98
CA ASN A 55 7.99 -1.79 21.46
C ASN A 55 7.65 -2.39 20.08
N HIS A 56 8.33 -3.46 19.66
CA HIS A 56 7.94 -4.29 18.53
C HIS A 56 7.22 -5.55 19.02
N THR A 57 6.18 -5.96 18.30
CA THR A 57 5.42 -7.17 18.63
C THR A 57 5.33 -8.08 17.43
N ASN A 58 5.91 -9.27 17.55
CA ASN A 58 5.86 -10.34 16.55
C ASN A 58 4.81 -11.41 16.91
N VAL A 59 3.54 -11.00 16.98
CA VAL A 59 2.42 -11.93 17.20
C VAL A 59 1.27 -11.58 16.27
N ASN A 60 0.35 -12.52 16.07
CA ASN A 60 -0.86 -12.25 15.31
C ASN A 60 -1.62 -11.06 15.93
N ILE A 61 -1.90 -10.02 15.15
CA ILE A 61 -2.58 -8.81 15.63
C ILE A 61 -3.99 -9.08 16.17
N GLU A 62 -4.63 -10.16 15.74
CA GLU A 62 -5.92 -10.60 16.28
C GLU A 62 -5.84 -11.04 17.75
N GLU A 63 -4.64 -11.43 18.22
CA GLU A 63 -4.37 -11.92 19.58
C GLU A 63 -3.84 -10.81 20.50
N VAL A 64 -3.42 -9.68 19.94
CA VAL A 64 -2.94 -8.52 20.73
C VAL A 64 -4.13 -7.81 21.38
N ALA A 65 -4.16 -7.78 22.71
CA ALA A 65 -5.15 -7.02 23.46
C ALA A 65 -4.96 -5.51 23.23
N THR A 66 -6.02 -4.78 22.86
CA THR A 66 -5.92 -3.34 22.53
C THR A 66 -5.41 -2.50 23.71
N SER A 67 -5.63 -2.95 24.94
CA SER A 67 -5.16 -2.30 26.16
C SER A 67 -3.64 -2.24 26.29
N THR A 68 -2.90 -3.15 25.64
CA THR A 68 -1.42 -3.16 25.65
C THR A 68 -0.82 -2.25 24.58
N ILE A 69 -1.61 -1.83 23.58
CA ILE A 69 -1.16 -0.90 22.55
C ILE A 69 -1.13 0.51 23.16
N PRO A 70 0.03 1.19 23.19
CA PRO A 70 0.16 2.50 23.83
C PRO A 70 -0.72 3.56 23.14
N ASN A 71 -1.00 4.65 23.86
CA ASN A 71 -1.68 5.80 23.25
C ASN A 71 -0.78 6.42 22.18
N HIS A 72 -1.40 6.74 21.05
CA HIS A 72 -0.73 7.25 19.86
C HIS A 72 -1.62 8.27 19.16
N ASP A 73 -0.99 9.17 18.42
CA ASP A 73 -1.65 10.27 17.75
C ASP A 73 -2.01 9.88 16.31
N ILE A 74 -1.22 8.98 15.71
CA ILE A 74 -1.45 8.44 14.37
C ILE A 74 -1.31 6.92 14.35
N LEU A 75 -2.27 6.25 13.69
CA LEU A 75 -2.19 4.83 13.37
C LEU A 75 -1.90 4.67 11.87
N VAL A 76 -0.89 3.87 11.55
CA VAL A 76 -0.49 3.60 10.17
C VAL A 76 -0.48 2.11 9.86
N GLY A 77 -0.63 1.75 8.58
CA GLY A 77 -0.49 0.36 8.17
C GLY A 77 -0.89 0.08 6.72
N GLY A 78 -0.11 -0.79 6.07
CA GLY A 78 -0.41 -1.39 4.77
C GLY A 78 -0.94 -2.81 4.99
N PHE A 79 -2.26 -2.95 5.06
CA PHE A 79 -2.88 -4.24 5.42
C PHE A 79 -3.17 -5.10 4.17
N PRO A 80 -3.14 -6.43 4.29
CA PRO A 80 -3.42 -7.32 3.16
C PRO A 80 -4.80 -7.09 2.52
N CYS A 81 -4.85 -7.17 1.19
CA CYS A 81 -6.08 -7.08 0.40
C CYS A 81 -6.89 -8.39 0.54
N GLN A 82 -7.99 -8.37 1.30
CA GLN A 82 -8.85 -9.53 1.58
C GLN A 82 -10.31 -9.24 1.22
N ASP A 83 -11.22 -10.19 1.44
CA ASP A 83 -12.67 -9.97 1.28
C ASP A 83 -13.24 -9.42 2.60
N TYR A 84 -13.74 -8.18 2.58
CA TYR A 84 -14.06 -7.41 3.79
C TYR A 84 -15.53 -7.52 4.23
N SER A 85 -16.25 -8.56 3.79
CA SER A 85 -17.66 -8.80 4.14
C SER A 85 -17.91 -8.86 5.67
N VAL A 86 -19.11 -8.44 6.09
CA VAL A 86 -19.63 -8.51 7.47
C VAL A 86 -20.68 -9.62 7.59
N ALA A 87 -20.74 -10.32 8.72
CA ALA A 87 -21.83 -11.25 9.03
C ALA A 87 -22.42 -10.96 10.44
N THR A 88 -23.71 -11.24 10.62
CA THR A 88 -24.37 -11.25 11.93
C THR A 88 -24.56 -12.69 12.43
N THR A 89 -24.39 -12.93 13.73
CA THR A 89 -24.86 -14.18 14.35
C THR A 89 -26.30 -14.00 14.80
N LEU A 90 -27.19 -14.87 14.30
CA LEU A 90 -28.53 -15.06 14.84
C LEU A 90 -28.43 -15.71 16.23
N LYS A 91 -28.26 -14.88 17.26
CA LYS A 91 -28.76 -15.04 18.65
C LYS A 91 -27.96 -14.11 19.57
N ASN A 92 -28.60 -12.98 19.90
CA ASN A 92 -28.33 -12.09 21.03
C ASN A 92 -27.03 -11.25 21.02
N SER A 93 -27.26 -9.93 20.88
CA SER A 93 -26.51 -8.78 21.44
C SER A 93 -25.23 -8.24 20.76
N LYS A 94 -25.39 -7.06 20.12
CA LYS A 94 -24.51 -5.87 20.17
C LYS A 94 -23.11 -5.90 19.54
N GLY A 95 -22.75 -6.87 18.70
CA GLY A 95 -21.44 -6.86 18.02
C GLY A 95 -21.55 -7.06 16.51
N LEU A 96 -21.00 -6.11 15.74
CA LEU A 96 -20.62 -6.37 14.34
C LEU A 96 -19.39 -7.29 14.37
N ILE A 97 -19.53 -8.52 13.87
CA ILE A 97 -18.39 -9.43 13.74
C ILE A 97 -18.02 -9.46 12.26
N GLY A 98 -16.97 -8.71 11.94
CA GLY A 98 -16.29 -8.87 10.67
C GLY A 98 -15.80 -10.30 10.47
N LYS A 99 -15.64 -10.73 9.22
CA LYS A 99 -15.14 -12.07 8.90
C LYS A 99 -13.81 -12.34 9.61
N LYS A 100 -13.77 -13.38 10.45
CA LYS A 100 -12.56 -13.82 11.17
C LYS A 100 -11.40 -14.05 10.17
N GLY A 101 -10.20 -13.58 10.50
CA GLY A 101 -9.03 -13.67 9.63
C GLY A 101 -8.92 -12.56 8.59
N VAL A 102 -9.81 -11.57 8.60
CA VAL A 102 -9.70 -10.37 7.75
C VAL A 102 -9.14 -9.21 8.58
N LEU A 103 -7.92 -8.81 8.25
CA LEU A 103 -7.07 -7.95 9.10
C LEU A 103 -7.56 -6.50 9.20
N TRP A 104 -8.44 -6.06 8.30
CA TRP A 104 -9.18 -4.80 8.47
C TRP A 104 -9.96 -4.76 9.79
N TRP A 105 -10.57 -5.86 10.18
CA TRP A 105 -11.35 -5.90 11.42
C TRP A 105 -10.48 -5.85 12.66
N SER A 106 -9.19 -6.23 12.56
CA SER A 106 -8.22 -5.98 13.62
C SER A 106 -7.94 -4.48 13.78
N ILE A 107 -7.80 -3.73 12.67
CA ILE A 107 -7.69 -2.26 12.72
C ILE A 107 -8.95 -1.67 13.35
N HIS A 108 -10.14 -2.05 12.86
CA HIS A 108 -11.41 -1.56 13.38
C HIS A 108 -11.57 -1.84 14.88
N ARG A 109 -11.25 -3.06 15.33
CA ARG A 109 -11.27 -3.46 16.74
C ARG A 109 -10.40 -2.53 17.57
N ILE A 110 -9.14 -2.34 17.18
CA ILE A 110 -8.22 -1.43 17.86
C ILE A 110 -8.80 -0.03 17.95
N LEU A 111 -9.29 0.53 16.85
CA LEU A 111 -9.87 1.88 16.83
C LEU A 111 -11.11 2.00 17.73
N SER A 112 -11.97 0.98 17.74
CA SER A 112 -13.21 0.96 18.53
C SER A 112 -12.98 0.78 20.04
N GLU A 113 -11.96 0.03 20.44
CA GLU A 113 -11.66 -0.28 21.84
C GLU A 113 -10.75 0.77 22.51
N LYS A 114 -10.07 1.62 21.73
CA LYS A 114 -9.20 2.65 22.28
C LYS A 114 -10.01 3.76 22.96
N LYS A 115 -9.77 3.94 24.26
CA LYS A 115 -10.36 5.04 25.06
C LYS A 115 -10.00 6.43 24.52
N VAL A 116 -8.78 6.58 24.02
CA VAL A 116 -8.31 7.79 23.33
C VAL A 116 -8.13 7.41 21.86
N PRO A 117 -9.06 7.81 20.97
CA PRO A 117 -8.96 7.49 19.57
C PRO A 117 -7.75 8.20 18.94
N PRO A 118 -6.99 7.54 18.04
CA PRO A 118 -5.97 8.21 17.25
C PRO A 118 -6.54 9.43 16.53
N LYS A 119 -5.82 10.55 16.54
CA LYS A 119 -6.27 11.76 15.85
C LYS A 119 -6.28 11.55 14.33
N TYR A 120 -5.32 10.78 13.84
CA TYR A 120 -5.06 10.57 12.42
C TYR A 120 -4.90 9.09 12.08
N LEU A 121 -5.34 8.71 10.89
CA LEU A 121 -5.06 7.40 10.28
C LEU A 121 -4.29 7.62 8.99
N PHE A 122 -3.29 6.80 8.72
CA PHE A 122 -2.59 6.80 7.43
C PHE A 122 -2.42 5.37 6.92
N LEU A 123 -3.31 4.99 6.02
CA LEU A 123 -3.46 3.63 5.56
C LEU A 123 -3.17 3.50 4.08
N GLU A 124 -2.71 2.31 3.68
CA GLU A 124 -2.33 1.99 2.30
C GLU A 124 -2.92 0.64 1.88
N ASN A 125 -3.28 0.54 0.60
CA ASN A 125 -3.65 -0.73 -0.02
C ASN A 125 -3.43 -0.71 -1.55
N VAL A 126 -3.64 -1.84 -2.21
CA VAL A 126 -3.72 -1.90 -3.67
C VAL A 126 -4.91 -1.09 -4.18
N ASP A 127 -4.74 -0.40 -5.30
CA ASP A 127 -5.78 0.44 -5.92
C ASP A 127 -7.07 -0.33 -6.30
N ARG A 128 -6.95 -1.65 -6.50
CA ARG A 128 -8.08 -2.54 -6.73
C ARG A 128 -9.09 -2.54 -5.57
N LEU A 129 -8.68 -2.15 -4.36
CA LEU A 129 -9.58 -2.04 -3.20
C LEU A 129 -10.83 -1.21 -3.53
N LEU A 130 -10.67 -0.11 -4.28
CA LEU A 130 -11.77 0.76 -4.71
C LEU A 130 -12.84 0.03 -5.55
N LYS A 131 -12.52 -1.14 -6.11
CA LYS A 131 -13.39 -1.96 -6.96
C LYS A 131 -13.70 -3.33 -6.35
N SER A 132 -13.29 -3.57 -5.11
CA SER A 132 -13.41 -4.86 -4.43
C SER A 132 -14.80 -5.04 -3.81
N PRO A 133 -15.32 -6.28 -3.72
CA PRO A 133 -14.84 -7.49 -4.39
C PRO A 133 -15.23 -7.51 -5.87
N SER A 134 -14.72 -8.49 -6.62
CA SER A 134 -15.08 -8.65 -8.03
C SER A 134 -16.53 -9.01 -8.27
N SER A 135 -17.19 -9.66 -7.30
CA SER A 135 -18.60 -10.03 -7.33
C SER A 135 -19.55 -8.87 -7.03
N GLN A 136 -19.09 -7.80 -6.38
CA GLN A 136 -19.92 -6.68 -5.93
C GLN A 136 -19.08 -5.40 -5.87
N ARG A 137 -18.99 -4.68 -6.99
CA ARG A 137 -17.93 -3.67 -7.18
C ARG A 137 -18.03 -2.53 -6.17
N GLY A 138 -16.96 -2.32 -5.40
CA GLY A 138 -16.82 -1.19 -4.49
C GLY A 138 -17.37 -1.42 -3.09
N ARG A 139 -18.09 -2.52 -2.83
CA ARG A 139 -18.64 -2.84 -1.51
C ARG A 139 -17.59 -2.81 -0.41
N ASP A 140 -16.44 -3.43 -0.61
CA ASP A 140 -15.41 -3.52 0.44
C ASP A 140 -14.91 -2.15 0.88
N PHE A 141 -14.74 -1.24 -0.08
CA PHE A 141 -14.34 0.12 0.23
C PHE A 141 -15.47 0.92 0.87
N ALA A 142 -16.73 0.70 0.47
CA ALA A 142 -17.89 1.29 1.13
C ALA A 142 -18.02 0.84 2.61
N VAL A 143 -17.83 -0.46 2.89
CA VAL A 143 -17.80 -1.01 4.25
C VAL A 143 -16.71 -0.33 5.08
N MET A 144 -15.52 -0.14 4.51
CA MET A 144 -14.38 0.51 5.16
C MET A 144 -14.67 1.98 5.49
N LEU A 145 -15.19 2.74 4.53
CA LEU A 145 -15.54 4.14 4.73
C LEU A 145 -16.67 4.29 5.76
N ARG A 146 -17.69 3.43 5.70
CA ARG A 146 -18.79 3.45 6.65
C ARG A 146 -18.32 3.13 8.06
N SER A 147 -17.47 2.11 8.24
CA SER A 147 -17.03 1.72 9.57
C SER A 147 -16.10 2.76 10.20
N LEU A 148 -15.26 3.43 9.39
CA LEU A 148 -14.48 4.58 9.85
C LEU A 148 -15.37 5.78 10.21
N ASN A 149 -16.40 6.04 9.41
CA ASN A 149 -17.39 7.08 9.70
C ASN A 149 -18.12 6.82 11.03
N ASP A 150 -18.54 5.59 11.30
CA ASP A 150 -19.18 5.19 12.56
C ASP A 150 -18.24 5.38 13.78
N LEU A 151 -16.93 5.28 13.55
CA LEU A 151 -15.88 5.58 14.55
C LEU A 151 -15.52 7.08 14.62
N GLY A 152 -16.21 7.95 13.89
CA GLY A 152 -16.03 9.40 13.93
C GLY A 152 -14.87 9.92 13.08
N TYR A 153 -14.46 9.19 12.03
CA TYR A 153 -13.44 9.64 11.10
C TYR A 153 -14.03 10.12 9.78
N ALA A 154 -13.55 11.28 9.31
CA ALA A 154 -13.64 11.67 7.91
C ALA A 154 -12.42 11.12 7.16
N VAL A 155 -12.58 10.72 5.90
CA VAL A 155 -11.53 10.05 5.13
C VAL A 155 -11.34 10.75 3.79
N GLU A 156 -10.10 11.07 3.43
CA GLU A 156 -9.74 11.36 2.03
C GLU A 156 -8.88 10.23 1.46
N TRP A 157 -8.98 9.97 0.15
CA TRP A 157 -8.15 8.97 -0.52
C TRP A 157 -7.64 9.45 -1.87
N ARG A 158 -6.52 8.86 -2.30
CA ARG A 158 -5.92 9.05 -3.62
C ARG A 158 -5.17 7.80 -4.06
N VAL A 159 -5.35 7.44 -5.33
CA VAL A 159 -4.47 6.47 -5.98
C VAL A 159 -3.23 7.21 -6.47
N ILE A 160 -2.07 6.79 -5.95
CA ILE A 160 -0.78 7.38 -6.26
C ILE A 160 0.07 6.30 -6.93
N ASN A 161 0.65 6.64 -8.08
CA ASN A 161 1.72 5.88 -8.70
C ASN A 161 3.02 6.63 -8.47
N ALA A 162 3.96 6.03 -7.72
CA ALA A 162 5.17 6.72 -7.28
C ALA A 162 5.98 7.32 -8.46
N ALA A 163 6.08 6.58 -9.58
CA ALA A 163 6.74 7.05 -10.80
C ALA A 163 6.15 8.31 -11.42
N ASP A 164 4.85 8.55 -11.27
CA ASP A 164 4.22 9.76 -11.82
C ASP A 164 4.78 11.02 -11.16
N TYR A 165 5.34 10.89 -9.94
CA TYR A 165 5.85 11.96 -9.09
C TYR A 165 7.37 11.90 -8.87
N GLY A 166 8.09 11.32 -9.84
CA GLY A 166 9.55 11.35 -9.92
C GLY A 166 10.28 10.20 -9.24
N MET A 167 9.56 9.29 -8.57
CA MET A 167 10.18 8.17 -7.83
C MET A 167 10.49 6.97 -8.76
N PRO A 168 11.42 6.08 -8.41
CA PRO A 168 12.02 5.14 -9.36
C PRO A 168 11.13 3.98 -9.83
N GLN A 169 9.90 3.85 -9.32
CA GLN A 169 9.05 2.67 -9.55
C GLN A 169 7.61 3.02 -9.88
N ARG A 170 7.05 2.36 -10.90
CA ARG A 170 5.63 2.41 -11.29
C ARG A 170 4.74 1.65 -10.32
N ARG A 171 4.80 1.99 -9.03
CA ARG A 171 4.04 1.34 -7.96
C ARG A 171 2.76 2.13 -7.67
N ARG A 172 1.64 1.66 -8.22
CA ARG A 172 0.31 2.25 -8.00
C ARG A 172 -0.38 1.66 -6.78
N ARG A 173 -0.78 2.52 -5.83
CA ARG A 173 -1.46 2.16 -4.57
C ARG A 173 -2.51 3.21 -4.21
N VAL A 174 -3.53 2.81 -3.45
CA VAL A 174 -4.46 3.76 -2.82
C VAL A 174 -3.95 4.08 -1.42
N PHE A 175 -3.81 5.36 -1.14
CA PHE A 175 -3.52 5.88 0.19
C PHE A 175 -4.75 6.64 0.67
N PHE A 176 -5.06 6.50 1.95
CA PHE A 176 -6.14 7.25 2.56
C PHE A 176 -5.77 7.72 3.95
N LEU A 177 -6.20 8.96 4.23
CA LEU A 177 -5.98 9.65 5.49
C LEU A 177 -7.32 9.77 6.20
N GLY A 178 -7.34 9.31 7.45
CA GLY A 178 -8.48 9.48 8.35
C GLY A 178 -8.21 10.62 9.33
N TYR A 179 -9.21 11.47 9.56
CA TYR A 179 -9.16 12.55 10.53
C TYR A 179 -10.28 12.31 11.55
N HIS A 180 -9.97 12.20 12.83
CA HIS A 180 -11.01 12.03 13.85
C HIS A 180 -11.74 13.37 14.09
N LYS A 181 -13.04 13.32 14.38
CA LYS A 181 -13.90 14.49 14.65
C LYS A 181 -13.40 15.46 15.73
N SER A 182 -12.50 15.00 16.60
CA SER A 182 -11.85 15.84 17.61
C SER A 182 -10.76 16.76 17.06
N THR A 183 -10.35 16.60 15.80
CA THR A 183 -9.27 17.37 15.18
C THR A 183 -9.80 18.61 14.44
N SER A 184 -8.99 19.67 14.35
CA SER A 184 -9.30 20.83 13.50
C SER A 184 -9.32 20.46 12.01
N LEU A 185 -8.48 19.49 11.60
CA LEU A 185 -8.46 18.99 10.22
C LEU A 185 -9.79 18.38 9.79
N TYR A 186 -10.46 17.61 10.67
CA TYR A 186 -11.81 17.12 10.40
C TYR A 186 -12.78 18.26 10.08
N LYS A 187 -12.76 19.31 10.90
CA LYS A 187 -13.68 20.45 10.77
C LYS A 187 -13.43 21.26 9.50
N ASN A 188 -12.17 21.34 9.08
CA ASN A 188 -11.77 22.06 7.87
C ASN A 188 -11.95 21.24 6.59
N LEU A 189 -12.09 19.93 6.71
CA LEU A 189 -12.23 19.04 5.56
C LEU A 189 -13.57 19.31 4.87
N LYS A 190 -13.49 19.73 3.60
CA LYS A 190 -14.66 20.06 2.78
C LYS A 190 -14.94 18.96 1.79
N ASN A 191 -16.19 18.51 1.75
CA ASN A 191 -16.66 17.57 0.74
C ASN A 191 -16.86 18.28 -0.62
N SER A 192 -15.75 18.67 -1.25
CA SER A 192 -15.74 19.59 -2.40
C SER A 192 -14.69 19.21 -3.43
N LYS A 193 -14.95 19.59 -4.69
CA LYS A 193 -13.96 19.44 -5.79
C LYS A 193 -12.63 20.13 -5.46
N GLU A 194 -12.68 21.30 -4.84
CA GLU A 194 -11.49 22.07 -4.47
C GLU A 194 -10.60 21.34 -3.46
N TRP A 195 -11.21 20.63 -2.50
CA TRP A 195 -10.47 19.75 -1.60
C TRP A 195 -9.76 18.63 -2.34
N LEU A 196 -10.46 18.00 -3.29
CA LEU A 196 -9.89 16.92 -4.10
C LEU A 196 -8.81 17.37 -5.07
N LEU A 197 -8.77 18.65 -5.46
CA LEU A 197 -7.79 19.13 -6.44
C LEU A 197 -6.58 19.81 -5.78
N ASN A 198 -6.81 20.61 -4.74
CA ASN A 198 -5.77 21.52 -4.22
C ASN A 198 -5.61 21.47 -2.69
N ASN A 199 -6.72 21.48 -1.94
CA ASN A 199 -6.66 21.77 -0.50
C ASN A 199 -6.45 20.55 0.40
N GLY A 200 -6.81 19.34 -0.05
CA GLY A 200 -6.64 18.12 0.72
C GLY A 200 -5.18 17.77 0.95
N THR A 201 -4.87 17.01 1.99
CA THR A 201 -3.49 16.61 2.31
C THR A 201 -2.88 15.80 1.18
N LEU A 202 -3.65 14.87 0.60
CA LEU A 202 -3.17 14.08 -0.54
C LEU A 202 -3.09 14.92 -1.82
N ALA A 203 -3.92 15.95 -1.95
CA ALA A 203 -3.87 16.87 -3.09
C ALA A 203 -2.62 17.76 -3.04
N SER A 204 -2.29 18.30 -1.87
CA SER A 204 -1.08 19.10 -1.66
C SER A 204 0.20 18.25 -1.79
N ALA A 205 0.20 17.00 -1.31
CA ALA A 205 1.34 16.10 -1.43
C ALA A 205 1.56 15.58 -2.86
N PHE A 206 0.48 15.39 -3.62
CA PHE A 206 0.52 14.79 -4.96
C PHE A 206 -0.37 15.58 -5.92
N PRO A 207 0.11 16.72 -6.45
CA PRO A 207 -0.67 17.60 -7.31
C PRO A 207 -1.22 16.89 -8.55
N VAL A 208 -2.38 17.33 -9.00
CA VAL A 208 -3.07 16.77 -10.17
C VAL A 208 -3.36 17.86 -11.19
N GLN A 209 -3.56 17.46 -12.43
CA GLN A 209 -3.97 18.35 -13.50
C GLN A 209 -5.34 18.95 -13.19
N SER A 210 -5.55 20.18 -13.64
CA SER A 210 -6.87 20.79 -13.64
C SER A 210 -7.82 19.97 -14.51
N THR A 211 -9.10 19.91 -14.13
CA THR A 211 -10.10 19.13 -14.85
C THR A 211 -11.46 19.81 -14.82
N SER A 212 -12.16 19.79 -15.94
CA SER A 212 -13.56 20.24 -16.05
C SER A 212 -14.56 19.18 -15.62
N GLN A 213 -14.11 17.94 -15.35
CA GLN A 213 -14.98 16.84 -14.94
C GLN A 213 -15.75 17.19 -13.67
N LYS A 214 -17.03 16.81 -13.64
CA LYS A 214 -17.87 16.94 -12.45
C LYS A 214 -17.48 15.88 -11.42
N THR A 215 -17.67 16.22 -10.16
CA THR A 215 -17.50 15.29 -9.05
C THR A 215 -18.72 14.38 -8.97
N ASP A 216 -18.50 13.09 -8.78
CA ASP A 216 -19.55 12.13 -8.46
C ASP A 216 -19.77 12.12 -6.94
N SER A 217 -21.02 12.14 -6.51
CA SER A 217 -21.36 12.15 -5.09
C SER A 217 -22.51 11.20 -4.76
N PHE A 218 -22.44 10.57 -3.60
CA PHE A 218 -23.48 9.68 -3.06
C PHE A 218 -23.34 9.58 -1.54
N VAL A 219 -24.30 8.95 -0.87
CA VAL A 219 -24.31 8.83 0.59
C VAL A 219 -24.29 7.36 1.01
N LEU A 220 -23.53 7.05 2.06
CA LEU A 220 -23.45 5.75 2.73
C LEU A 220 -24.29 5.77 4.01
N GLU A 221 -25.61 5.95 3.88
CA GLU A 221 -26.56 6.04 5.00
C GLU A 221 -26.88 4.69 5.66
N GLU A 222 -26.81 3.61 4.88
CA GLU A 222 -27.07 2.25 5.32
C GLU A 222 -26.07 1.78 6.38
N ASP A 223 -26.52 0.90 7.28
CA ASP A 223 -25.66 0.23 8.24
C ASP A 223 -24.68 -0.73 7.53
N LEU A 224 -23.65 -1.18 8.27
CA LEU A 224 -22.60 -2.03 7.71
C LEU A 224 -23.10 -3.38 7.15
N VAL A 225 -24.16 -3.94 7.70
CA VAL A 225 -24.74 -5.21 7.21
C VAL A 225 -25.48 -4.96 5.90
N SER A 226 -26.27 -3.89 5.85
CA SER A 226 -26.99 -3.47 4.65
C SER A 226 -26.03 -3.15 3.50
N ILE A 227 -24.96 -2.38 3.76
CA ILE A 227 -23.90 -2.12 2.77
C ILE A 227 -23.24 -3.44 2.34
N SER A 228 -22.91 -4.34 3.27
CA SER A 228 -22.25 -5.61 2.95
C SER A 228 -23.10 -6.50 2.02
N ASN A 229 -24.43 -6.44 2.13
CA ASN A 229 -25.33 -7.29 1.36
C ASN A 229 -25.79 -6.65 0.05
N SER A 230 -26.04 -5.33 0.06
CA SER A 230 -26.83 -4.66 -0.98
C SER A 230 -26.09 -3.56 -1.73
N PHE A 231 -24.93 -3.10 -1.25
CA PHE A 231 -24.22 -2.00 -1.90
C PHE A 231 -23.81 -2.36 -3.33
N ASN A 232 -24.34 -1.61 -4.30
CA ASN A 232 -23.93 -1.68 -5.70
C ASN A 232 -24.11 -3.07 -6.36
N VAL A 233 -25.05 -3.89 -5.87
CA VAL A 233 -25.32 -5.25 -6.38
C VAL A 233 -25.69 -5.26 -7.86
N ASP A 234 -26.50 -4.31 -8.31
CA ASP A 234 -27.01 -4.27 -9.69
C ASP A 234 -26.07 -3.55 -10.68
N LYS A 235 -24.88 -3.10 -10.24
CA LYS A 235 -23.96 -2.35 -11.09
C LYS A 235 -22.66 -3.10 -11.36
N THR A 236 -22.18 -2.94 -12.59
CA THR A 236 -20.94 -3.58 -13.08
C THR A 236 -19.68 -2.78 -12.78
N LEU A 237 -19.82 -1.49 -12.43
CA LEU A 237 -18.72 -0.58 -12.13
C LEU A 237 -18.81 -0.09 -10.68
N SER A 238 -17.63 0.10 -10.07
CA SER A 238 -17.55 0.74 -8.76
C SER A 238 -17.87 2.25 -8.89
N PRO A 239 -18.61 2.84 -7.95
CA PRO A 239 -18.84 4.27 -7.93
C PRO A 239 -17.62 5.07 -7.44
N PHE A 240 -16.59 4.41 -6.88
CA PHE A 240 -15.40 5.08 -6.37
C PHE A 240 -14.37 5.32 -7.48
N LEU A 241 -13.92 6.58 -7.61
CA LEU A 241 -12.85 7.00 -8.51
C LEU A 241 -11.51 7.13 -7.75
N ASN A 242 -10.46 7.49 -8.47
CA ASN A 242 -9.08 7.44 -7.97
C ASN A 242 -8.72 8.60 -7.02
N SER A 243 -9.61 9.55 -6.78
CA SER A 243 -9.51 10.53 -5.70
C SER A 243 -10.88 10.75 -5.09
N GLY A 244 -10.96 10.95 -3.78
CA GLY A 244 -12.23 11.27 -3.15
C GLY A 244 -12.13 11.53 -1.66
N VAL A 245 -13.27 11.86 -1.10
CA VAL A 245 -13.44 12.22 0.30
C VAL A 245 -14.80 11.73 0.81
N CYS A 246 -14.84 11.27 2.07
CA CYS A 246 -16.02 10.81 2.79
C CYS A 246 -16.12 11.56 4.12
N VAL A 247 -17.24 12.26 4.35
CA VAL A 247 -17.50 13.05 5.56
C VAL A 247 -18.95 12.84 5.96
N ASP A 248 -19.20 12.44 7.20
CA ASP A 248 -20.55 12.18 7.70
C ASP A 248 -21.35 11.26 6.75
N GLY A 249 -20.69 10.19 6.26
CA GLY A 249 -21.25 9.24 5.29
C GLY A 249 -21.40 9.77 3.86
N LYS A 250 -21.20 11.06 3.61
CA LYS A 250 -21.31 11.67 2.27
C LYS A 250 -20.00 11.51 1.52
N VAL A 251 -20.07 10.84 0.37
CA VAL A 251 -18.93 10.58 -0.50
C VAL A 251 -18.93 11.56 -1.65
N SER A 252 -17.76 12.14 -1.95
CA SER A 252 -17.47 12.77 -3.24
C SER A 252 -16.19 12.21 -3.85
N THR A 253 -16.21 11.93 -5.14
CA THR A 253 -15.09 11.31 -5.83
C THR A 253 -14.94 11.86 -7.24
N LEU A 254 -13.70 11.90 -7.72
CA LEU A 254 -13.34 12.49 -9.00
C LEU A 254 -12.20 11.70 -9.62
N LYS A 255 -12.22 11.60 -10.95
CA LYS A 255 -11.08 11.07 -11.70
C LYS A 255 -10.03 12.17 -11.87
N THR A 256 -8.82 11.91 -11.38
CA THR A 256 -7.69 12.84 -11.43
C THR A 256 -6.52 12.24 -12.19
N SER A 257 -5.68 13.12 -12.75
CA SER A 257 -4.44 12.76 -13.45
C SER A 257 -3.27 13.48 -12.79
N PRO A 258 -2.13 12.82 -12.56
CA PRO A 258 -1.00 13.42 -11.86
C PRO A 258 -0.43 14.63 -12.61
N SER A 259 0.09 15.60 -11.86
CA SER A 259 0.81 16.77 -12.39
C SER A 259 2.17 16.87 -11.71
N TYR A 260 3.24 16.64 -12.46
CA TYR A 260 4.61 16.69 -11.94
C TYR A 260 5.61 16.96 -13.06
N GLU A 261 6.28 18.11 -12.96
CA GLU A 261 7.28 18.60 -13.91
C GLU A 261 8.72 18.51 -13.36
N GLY A 262 8.90 17.91 -12.19
CA GLY A 262 10.22 17.75 -11.57
C GLY A 262 11.04 16.61 -12.16
N SER A 263 12.27 16.47 -11.68
CA SER A 263 13.19 15.41 -12.07
C SER A 263 12.62 14.02 -11.79
N ARG A 264 12.88 13.08 -12.69
CA ARG A 264 12.42 11.69 -12.57
C ARG A 264 13.62 10.78 -12.40
N VAL A 265 13.54 9.88 -11.42
CA VAL A 265 14.50 8.79 -11.24
C VAL A 265 14.11 7.65 -12.18
N VAL A 266 15.04 7.24 -13.03
CA VAL A 266 14.86 6.12 -13.96
C VAL A 266 15.61 4.89 -13.48
N LEU A 267 15.40 3.74 -14.14
CA LEU A 267 16.00 2.48 -13.72
C LEU A 267 17.53 2.53 -13.69
N SER A 268 18.19 3.25 -14.62
CA SER A 268 19.66 3.38 -14.59
C SER A 268 20.19 4.06 -13.34
N ASP A 269 19.43 4.99 -12.76
CA ASP A 269 19.89 5.81 -11.62
C ASP A 269 20.00 5.01 -10.32
N VAL A 270 19.29 3.88 -10.23
CA VAL A 270 19.29 3.02 -9.03
C VAL A 270 20.27 1.86 -9.13
N LEU A 271 20.86 1.62 -10.30
CA LEU A 271 21.75 0.49 -10.52
C LEU A 271 23.04 0.64 -9.71
N GLU A 272 23.64 -0.49 -9.36
CA GLU A 272 24.96 -0.51 -8.74
C GLU A 272 26.04 -0.04 -9.73
N ASN A 273 26.94 0.81 -9.24
CA ASN A 273 28.13 1.20 -9.99
C ASN A 273 29.12 0.02 -10.04
N GLY A 274 29.63 -0.29 -11.23
CA GLY A 274 30.64 -1.34 -11.41
C GLY A 274 30.07 -2.69 -11.84
N THR A 275 30.81 -3.77 -11.54
CA THR A 275 30.45 -5.13 -11.95
C THR A 275 29.64 -5.80 -10.86
N ALA A 276 28.39 -6.15 -11.16
CA ALA A 276 27.52 -6.92 -10.26
C ALA A 276 28.09 -8.32 -9.97
N GLU A 277 27.58 -9.00 -8.93
CA GLU A 277 27.99 -10.36 -8.59
C GLU A 277 27.72 -11.35 -9.74
N GLU A 278 28.64 -12.29 -9.97
CA GLU A 278 28.59 -13.24 -11.11
C GLU A 278 27.27 -13.99 -11.20
N HIS A 279 26.73 -14.37 -10.05
CA HIS A 279 25.53 -15.18 -9.96
C HIS A 279 24.27 -14.46 -10.48
N LEU A 280 24.30 -13.13 -10.65
CA LEU A 280 23.20 -12.32 -11.18
C LEU A 280 23.12 -12.32 -12.70
N TYR A 281 24.23 -12.62 -13.38
CA TYR A 281 24.27 -12.69 -14.85
C TYR A 281 23.48 -13.89 -15.36
N ILE A 282 22.85 -13.70 -16.51
CA ILE A 282 22.07 -14.72 -17.20
C ILE A 282 22.99 -15.42 -18.19
N SER A 283 23.09 -16.76 -18.10
CA SER A 283 23.89 -17.53 -19.05
C SER A 283 23.23 -17.53 -20.43
N GLU A 284 24.06 -17.61 -21.48
CA GLU A 284 23.58 -17.69 -22.87
C GLU A 284 22.63 -18.88 -23.09
N THR A 285 22.88 -19.98 -22.38
CA THR A 285 22.03 -21.19 -22.41
C THR A 285 20.63 -20.99 -21.83
N GLU A 286 20.43 -20.01 -20.95
CA GLU A 286 19.11 -19.70 -20.37
C GLU A 286 18.36 -18.60 -21.14
N LEU A 287 19.05 -17.79 -21.95
CA LEU A 287 18.45 -16.68 -22.70
C LEU A 287 17.20 -17.07 -23.52
N PRO A 288 17.13 -18.22 -24.22
CA PRO A 288 15.93 -18.61 -24.95
C PRO A 288 14.69 -18.75 -24.04
N LYS A 289 14.88 -19.25 -22.81
CA LYS A 289 13.79 -19.37 -21.83
C LYS A 289 13.32 -18.00 -21.35
N TRP A 290 14.24 -17.06 -21.15
CA TRP A 290 13.91 -15.67 -20.81
C TRP A 290 13.10 -15.00 -21.91
N HIS A 291 13.54 -15.10 -23.17
CA HIS A 291 12.81 -14.57 -24.32
C HIS A 291 11.40 -15.18 -24.43
N TYR A 292 11.25 -16.49 -24.24
CA TYR A 292 9.93 -17.14 -24.24
C TYR A 292 9.00 -16.64 -23.12
N LEU A 293 9.52 -16.52 -21.89
CA LEU A 293 8.71 -16.08 -20.75
C LEU A 293 8.30 -14.61 -20.86
N LYS A 294 9.17 -13.76 -21.40
CA LYS A 294 8.94 -12.32 -21.62
C LYS A 294 8.13 -12.04 -22.88
N GLY A 295 8.20 -12.91 -23.89
CA GLY A 295 7.49 -12.80 -25.15
C GLY A 295 5.96 -12.96 -25.01
N ALA A 296 5.25 -12.45 -26.00
CA ALA A 296 3.83 -12.71 -26.17
C ALA A 296 3.62 -14.17 -26.59
N LYS A 297 2.52 -14.78 -26.13
CA LYS A 297 2.17 -16.16 -26.49
C LYS A 297 0.65 -16.34 -26.53
N LYS A 298 0.20 -17.17 -27.47
CA LYS A 298 -1.17 -17.65 -27.60
C LYS A 298 -1.09 -19.16 -27.79
N GLU A 299 -1.51 -19.91 -26.79
CA GLU A 299 -1.36 -21.38 -26.75
C GLU A 299 -2.56 -22.02 -26.06
N ILE A 300 -2.80 -23.30 -26.35
CA ILE A 300 -3.81 -24.08 -25.64
C ILE A 300 -3.14 -24.73 -24.43
N ARG A 301 -3.68 -24.51 -23.24
CA ARG A 301 -3.19 -25.11 -22.00
C ARG A 301 -4.23 -26.05 -21.42
N LYS A 302 -3.76 -27.08 -20.71
CA LYS A 302 -4.60 -28.00 -19.94
C LYS A 302 -4.54 -27.67 -18.46
N THR A 303 -5.69 -27.64 -17.81
CA THR A 303 -5.77 -27.66 -16.34
C THR A 303 -5.32 -29.02 -15.80
N LYS A 304 -5.05 -29.13 -14.50
CA LYS A 304 -4.76 -30.42 -13.85
C LYS A 304 -5.90 -31.44 -14.01
N ALA A 305 -7.13 -30.97 -14.19
CA ALA A 305 -8.32 -31.80 -14.44
C ALA A 305 -8.54 -32.11 -15.93
N GLY A 306 -7.60 -31.73 -16.81
CA GLY A 306 -7.64 -32.07 -18.24
C GLY A 306 -8.36 -31.05 -19.14
N PHE A 307 -9.08 -30.08 -18.58
CA PHE A 307 -9.78 -29.06 -19.39
C PHE A 307 -8.81 -28.18 -20.18
N GLU A 308 -9.02 -28.11 -21.49
CA GLU A 308 -8.29 -27.22 -22.40
C GLU A 308 -8.86 -25.80 -22.36
N TYR A 309 -7.99 -24.81 -22.32
CA TYR A 309 -8.37 -23.41 -22.45
C TYR A 309 -7.35 -22.66 -23.30
N LYS A 310 -7.83 -21.65 -24.04
CA LYS A 310 -6.97 -20.73 -24.79
C LYS A 310 -6.29 -19.80 -23.79
N TYR A 311 -4.99 -19.92 -23.66
CA TYR A 311 -4.15 -19.02 -22.89
C TYR A 311 -3.53 -17.99 -23.81
N SER A 312 -3.69 -16.71 -23.47
CA SER A 312 -3.04 -15.59 -24.15
C SER A 312 -2.33 -14.71 -23.15
N GLU A 313 -1.10 -14.33 -23.46
CA GLU A 313 -0.27 -13.44 -22.65
C GLU A 313 0.45 -12.44 -23.57
N GLY A 314 0.42 -11.14 -23.23
CA GLY A 314 1.14 -10.11 -23.98
C GLY A 314 2.66 -10.19 -23.82
N SER A 315 3.42 -9.36 -24.53
CA SER A 315 4.86 -9.26 -24.30
C SER A 315 5.18 -8.32 -23.12
N MET A 316 6.38 -8.45 -22.56
CA MET A 316 7.01 -7.47 -21.69
C MET A 316 8.24 -6.89 -22.37
N VAL A 317 8.57 -5.63 -22.06
CA VAL A 317 9.85 -5.04 -22.45
C VAL A 317 10.97 -5.90 -21.86
N PHE A 318 11.89 -6.35 -22.72
CA PHE A 318 13.01 -7.20 -22.34
C PHE A 318 14.22 -6.91 -23.24
N PRO A 319 15.39 -6.58 -22.65
CA PRO A 319 15.59 -6.27 -21.23
C PRO A 319 14.78 -5.03 -20.79
N ASP A 320 14.61 -4.83 -19.48
CA ASP A 320 13.93 -3.68 -18.91
C ASP A 320 14.62 -2.37 -19.36
N ALA A 321 13.80 -1.37 -19.71
CA ALA A 321 14.28 -0.08 -20.22
C ALA A 321 14.98 0.72 -19.11
N LEU A 322 16.19 1.21 -19.39
CA LEU A 322 17.04 1.92 -18.42
C LEU A 322 16.65 3.39 -18.25
N ASP A 323 16.08 4.00 -19.29
CA ASP A 323 15.66 5.39 -19.41
C ASP A 323 14.23 5.63 -18.90
N GLN A 324 13.61 4.63 -18.29
CA GLN A 324 12.24 4.69 -17.78
C GLN A 324 12.23 4.32 -16.28
N PRO A 325 11.23 4.80 -15.52
CA PRO A 325 11.02 4.31 -14.16
C PRO A 325 10.75 2.79 -14.20
N SER A 326 11.26 2.10 -13.19
CA SER A 326 11.11 0.66 -13.07
C SER A 326 9.64 0.25 -13.04
N ARG A 327 9.34 -0.96 -13.52
CA ARG A 327 8.00 -1.54 -13.31
C ARG A 327 7.86 -1.97 -11.85
N THR A 328 6.63 -2.31 -11.44
CA THR A 328 6.38 -2.81 -10.08
C THR A 328 7.23 -4.04 -9.78
N ILE A 329 7.92 -4.01 -8.65
CA ILE A 329 8.56 -5.20 -8.07
C ILE A 329 7.45 -6.10 -7.54
N ILE A 330 7.54 -7.39 -7.84
CA ILE A 330 6.62 -8.38 -7.29
C ILE A 330 7.35 -9.36 -6.37
N THR A 331 6.62 -10.13 -5.58
CA THR A 331 7.21 -11.07 -4.61
C THR A 331 8.03 -12.20 -5.23
N GLY A 332 7.80 -12.51 -6.52
CA GLY A 332 8.53 -13.52 -7.30
C GLY A 332 9.81 -13.01 -7.99
N GLU A 333 10.31 -11.84 -7.60
CA GLU A 333 11.49 -11.20 -8.18
C GLU A 333 12.80 -11.96 -7.87
N GLY A 334 12.85 -12.64 -6.72
CA GLY A 334 14.03 -13.34 -6.24
C GLY A 334 14.42 -14.63 -6.98
N GLY A 335 15.67 -15.06 -6.79
CA GLY A 335 16.18 -16.36 -7.25
C GLY A 335 16.67 -16.38 -8.71
N LYS A 336 17.37 -17.45 -9.10
CA LYS A 336 18.11 -17.54 -10.37
C LYS A 336 17.24 -17.88 -11.59
N SER A 337 16.21 -18.71 -11.41
CA SER A 337 15.46 -19.29 -12.52
C SER A 337 14.78 -18.24 -13.41
N PRO A 338 14.71 -18.46 -14.74
CA PRO A 338 13.99 -17.61 -15.67
C PRO A 338 12.56 -17.36 -15.22
N SER A 339 12.15 -16.10 -15.24
CA SER A 339 10.80 -15.71 -14.86
C SER A 339 10.39 -14.46 -15.63
N ARG A 340 9.14 -14.47 -16.08
CA ARG A 340 8.51 -13.33 -16.73
C ARG A 340 8.61 -12.05 -15.88
N PHE A 341 8.49 -12.20 -14.57
CA PHE A 341 8.34 -11.07 -13.66
C PHE A 341 9.65 -10.50 -13.11
N LYS A 342 10.80 -11.09 -13.45
CA LYS A 342 12.11 -10.64 -12.97
C LYS A 342 12.70 -9.56 -13.84
N HIS A 343 13.29 -8.55 -13.23
CA HIS A 343 13.92 -7.42 -13.92
C HIS A 343 15.22 -7.93 -14.48
N VAL A 344 15.48 -7.56 -15.73
CA VAL A 344 16.71 -7.90 -16.41
C VAL A 344 17.21 -6.64 -17.10
N VAL A 345 18.44 -6.25 -16.81
CA VAL A 345 19.04 -5.04 -17.37
C VAL A 345 20.24 -5.40 -18.25
N PRO A 346 20.49 -4.64 -19.33
CA PRO A 346 21.68 -4.82 -20.14
C PRO A 346 22.89 -4.17 -19.46
N THR A 347 24.05 -4.83 -19.56
CA THR A 347 25.34 -4.29 -19.12
C THR A 347 26.41 -4.61 -20.16
N LYS A 348 27.61 -4.03 -20.01
CA LYS A 348 28.76 -4.35 -20.89
C LYS A 348 29.15 -5.84 -20.88
N LYS A 349 28.88 -6.55 -19.78
CA LYS A 349 29.20 -7.99 -19.62
C LYS A 349 28.04 -8.91 -20.05
N GLY A 350 26.87 -8.35 -20.37
CA GLY A 350 25.69 -9.11 -20.76
C GLY A 350 24.46 -8.76 -19.94
N LEU A 351 23.41 -9.57 -20.06
CA LEU A 351 22.16 -9.38 -19.32
C LEU A 351 22.30 -9.91 -17.89
N ARG A 352 21.82 -9.14 -16.92
CA ARG A 352 21.75 -9.58 -15.52
C ARG A 352 20.43 -9.22 -14.87
N ARG A 353 20.11 -9.96 -13.81
CA ARG A 353 19.01 -9.61 -12.91
C ARG A 353 19.41 -8.43 -12.01
N LEU A 354 18.40 -7.77 -11.42
CA LEU A 354 18.65 -6.79 -10.37
C LEU A 354 19.11 -7.47 -9.08
N SER A 355 20.02 -6.82 -8.36
CA SER A 355 20.44 -7.26 -7.02
C SER A 355 19.40 -6.89 -5.96
N PRO A 356 19.41 -7.52 -4.78
CA PRO A 356 18.54 -7.09 -3.68
C PRO A 356 18.71 -5.62 -3.26
N LEU A 357 19.93 -5.08 -3.39
CA LEU A 357 20.22 -3.69 -3.07
C LEU A 357 19.54 -2.76 -4.08
N GLU A 358 19.58 -3.08 -5.37
CA GLU A 358 18.87 -2.31 -6.39
C GLU A 358 17.35 -2.37 -6.18
N LEU A 359 16.82 -3.51 -5.71
CA LEU A 359 15.39 -3.63 -5.35
C LEU A 359 15.03 -2.78 -4.11
N GLU A 360 15.92 -2.65 -3.13
CA GLU A 360 15.75 -1.74 -1.98
C GLU A 360 15.68 -0.28 -2.45
N ARG A 361 16.62 0.14 -3.30
CA ARG A 361 16.66 1.49 -3.89
C ARG A 361 15.42 1.83 -4.72
N LEU A 362 14.88 0.86 -5.47
CA LEU A 362 13.64 1.03 -6.23
C LEU A 362 12.40 1.30 -5.34
N ASN A 363 12.45 0.92 -4.06
CA ASN A 363 11.44 1.30 -3.07
C ASN A 363 11.90 2.46 -2.16
N MET A 364 13.07 3.04 -2.44
CA MET A 364 13.70 4.11 -1.66
C MET A 364 14.03 3.70 -0.21
N PHE A 365 14.33 2.41 0.01
CA PHE A 365 14.93 1.98 1.27
C PHE A 365 16.44 2.28 1.28
N PRO A 366 17.05 2.49 2.46
CA PRO A 366 18.49 2.54 2.58
C PRO A 366 19.16 1.26 2.04
N ASP A 367 20.38 1.40 1.54
CA ASP A 367 21.15 0.25 1.05
C ASP A 367 21.35 -0.79 2.17
N ASN A 368 21.15 -2.07 1.84
CA ASN A 368 21.26 -3.19 2.76
C ASN A 368 20.27 -3.14 3.93
N HIS A 369 19.12 -2.48 3.73
CA HIS A 369 18.06 -2.44 4.74
C HIS A 369 17.56 -3.84 5.12
N THR A 370 17.48 -4.76 4.17
CA THR A 370 16.99 -6.13 4.43
C THR A 370 18.11 -7.15 4.56
N LYS A 371 19.38 -6.72 4.53
CA LYS A 371 20.54 -7.60 4.68
C LYS A 371 20.70 -8.00 6.15
N LEU A 372 20.50 -9.28 6.43
CA LEU A 372 20.73 -9.90 7.72
C LEU A 372 21.22 -11.34 7.48
N GLU A 373 22.07 -11.85 8.37
CA GLU A 373 22.52 -13.24 8.30
C GLU A 373 21.34 -14.21 8.30
N GLY A 374 21.40 -15.25 7.48
CA GLY A 374 20.31 -16.23 7.32
C GLY A 374 19.17 -15.78 6.39
N ILE A 375 19.12 -14.52 5.94
CA ILE A 375 18.12 -14.04 4.99
C ILE A 375 18.66 -14.10 3.56
N SER A 376 18.09 -14.99 2.75
CA SER A 376 18.44 -15.11 1.33
C SER A 376 18.02 -13.90 0.49
N ASP A 377 18.73 -13.66 -0.60
CA ASP A 377 18.37 -12.66 -1.62
C ASP A 377 16.95 -12.82 -2.15
N THR A 378 16.46 -14.06 -2.25
CA THR A 378 15.08 -14.34 -2.64
C THR A 378 14.09 -13.76 -1.63
N LYS A 379 14.38 -13.89 -0.33
CA LYS A 379 13.53 -13.34 0.73
C LYS A 379 13.63 -11.81 0.80
N ARG A 380 14.82 -11.24 0.57
CA ARG A 380 15.02 -9.79 0.42
C ARG A 380 14.17 -9.20 -0.72
N ALA A 381 14.20 -9.84 -1.88
CA ALA A 381 13.36 -9.48 -3.02
C ALA A 381 11.85 -9.63 -2.72
N PHE A 382 11.47 -10.67 -1.98
CA PHE A 382 10.08 -10.84 -1.51
C PHE A 382 9.61 -9.67 -0.65
N PHE A 383 10.45 -9.16 0.26
CA PHE A 383 10.11 -7.96 1.05
C PHE A 383 9.85 -6.75 0.15
N MET A 384 10.71 -6.53 -0.84
CA MET A 384 10.56 -5.40 -1.77
C MET A 384 9.34 -5.53 -2.69
N GLY A 385 8.89 -6.74 -2.99
CA GLY A 385 7.61 -6.95 -3.68
C GLY A 385 6.40 -6.46 -2.86
N ASN A 386 6.45 -6.63 -1.54
CA ASN A 386 5.38 -6.22 -0.63
C ASN A 386 5.51 -4.77 -0.15
N ALA A 387 6.73 -4.25 0.00
CA ALA A 387 7.00 -2.92 0.53
C ALA A 387 6.40 -1.80 -0.34
N LEU A 388 5.97 -0.71 0.28
CA LEU A 388 5.63 0.54 -0.40
C LEU A 388 6.90 1.30 -0.84
N VAL A 389 6.72 2.42 -1.56
CA VAL A 389 7.84 3.33 -1.86
C VAL A 389 7.95 4.36 -0.73
N VAL A 390 9.06 4.35 0.01
CA VAL A 390 9.27 5.15 1.23
C VAL A 390 9.03 6.64 0.99
N GLY A 391 9.48 7.17 -0.15
CA GLY A 391 9.29 8.58 -0.51
C GLY A 391 7.83 9.00 -0.63
N VAL A 392 6.89 8.08 -0.90
CA VAL A 392 5.45 8.40 -0.89
C VAL A 392 4.97 8.66 0.53
N VAL A 393 5.37 7.81 1.48
CA VAL A 393 5.04 7.97 2.89
C VAL A 393 5.63 9.25 3.44
N GLU A 394 6.91 9.50 3.17
CA GLU A 394 7.62 10.69 3.63
C GLU A 394 6.93 11.98 3.16
N ARG A 395 6.56 12.04 1.88
CA ARG A 395 5.87 13.21 1.33
C ARG A 395 4.49 13.43 1.95
N ILE A 396 3.71 12.36 2.18
CA ILE A 396 2.40 12.48 2.85
C ILE A 396 2.58 12.90 4.31
N GLY A 397 3.53 12.30 5.02
CA GLY A 397 3.85 12.64 6.41
C GLY A 397 4.25 14.11 6.56
N ALA A 398 5.14 14.61 5.70
CA ALA A 398 5.58 16.00 5.75
C ALA A 398 4.41 17.00 5.55
N VAL A 399 3.55 16.75 4.56
CA VAL A 399 2.39 17.61 4.28
C VAL A 399 1.32 17.50 5.36
N LEU A 400 1.06 16.31 5.88
CA LEU A 400 0.15 16.12 7.00
C LEU A 400 0.62 16.89 8.23
N LEU A 401 1.91 16.76 8.57
CA LEU A 401 2.53 17.52 9.64
C LEU A 401 2.36 19.02 9.43
N GLN A 402 2.71 19.54 8.25
CA GLN A 402 2.53 20.96 7.95
C GLN A 402 1.08 21.43 8.20
N LYS A 403 0.11 20.68 7.70
CA LYS A 403 -1.32 21.02 7.87
C LYS A 403 -1.76 20.95 9.34
N ILE A 404 -1.27 20.00 10.13
CA ILE A 404 -1.53 19.94 11.58
C ILE A 404 -1.03 21.23 12.24
N ILE A 405 0.18 21.66 11.91
CA ILE A 405 0.80 22.88 12.46
C ILE A 405 0.00 24.13 12.09
N GLU A 406 -0.50 24.20 10.86
CA GLU A 406 -1.28 25.35 10.37
C GLU A 406 -2.62 25.50 11.07
N VAL A 407 -3.28 24.41 11.47
CA VAL A 407 -4.62 24.45 12.10
C VAL A 407 -4.62 24.39 13.62
N GLU A 408 -3.46 24.16 14.24
CA GLU A 408 -3.25 24.20 15.70
C GLU A 408 -2.62 25.53 16.18
N LYS A 409 -2.21 26.40 15.25
CA LYS A 409 -1.94 27.83 15.51
C LYS A 409 -3.25 28.60 15.55
#